data_AF-A0A086SU85-F1
#
_entry.id   AF-A0A086SU85-F1
#
_cell.length_a   1.000
_cell.length_b   1.000
_cell.length_c   1.000
_cell.angle_alpha   90.00
_cell.angle_beta   90.00
_cell.angle_gamma   90.00
#
_symmetry.space_group_name_H-M   'P 1'
#
loop_
_entity.id
_entity.type
_entity.pdbx_description
1 polymer ?
#
loop_
_entity_poly.entity_id
_entity_poly.type
_entity_poly.pdbx_seq_one_letter_code
_entity_poly.pdbx_strand_id
1 'polypeptide(L)'
;MKSTLLFSVLAPLALAQTLCGQFDYHASGGYYVNNNEWGADSGQGEQCTTIREISSNGVKWYSEWTWSGGEYNVKSYPYSGRELTDKKLVSQINGIPNKAEWGYKGDQIRANVAYDLFTAEDPNHPVSGGDYELMIW
;
A
#
# COMPACT_ATOMS: atom_id res chain seq x y z
N MET A 1 47.14 -2.31 32.82
CA MET A 1 46.55 -1.53 31.70
C MET A 1 45.12 -2.04 31.50
N LYS A 2 44.09 -1.22 31.75
CA LYS A 2 42.68 -1.61 31.58
C LYS A 2 42.34 -1.42 30.10
N SER A 3 42.09 -2.51 29.40
CA SER A 3 41.68 -2.48 27.99
C SER A 3 40.17 -2.29 27.93
N THR A 4 39.74 -1.16 27.37
CA THR A 4 38.32 -0.86 27.13
C THR A 4 37.99 -1.33 25.72
N LEU A 5 37.21 -2.41 25.61
CA LEU A 5 36.64 -2.89 24.34
C LEU A 5 35.52 -1.94 23.90
N LEU A 6 35.72 -1.23 22.79
CA LEU A 6 34.65 -0.52 22.08
C LEU A 6 33.83 -1.53 21.28
N PHE A 7 32.56 -1.71 21.63
CA PHE A 7 31.58 -2.35 20.77
C PHE A 7 31.07 -1.34 19.75
N SER A 8 31.44 -1.50 18.49
CA SER A 8 30.81 -0.80 17.37
C SER A 8 29.42 -1.41 17.12
N VAL A 9 28.36 -0.69 17.46
CA VAL A 9 27.00 -1.07 17.08
C VAL A 9 26.82 -0.76 15.59
N LEU A 10 26.87 -1.77 14.72
CA LEU A 10 26.37 -1.63 13.34
C LEU A 10 24.84 -1.55 13.42
N ALA A 11 24.26 -0.37 13.16
CA ALA A 11 22.84 -0.27 12.90
C ALA A 11 22.54 -0.98 11.55
N PRO A 12 21.55 -1.88 11.48
CA PRO A 12 21.19 -2.52 10.22
C PRO A 12 20.68 -1.45 9.25
N LEU A 13 21.29 -1.35 8.06
CA LEU A 13 20.67 -0.62 6.96
C LEU A 13 19.44 -1.41 6.53
N ALA A 14 18.25 -0.88 6.81
CA ALA A 14 17.04 -1.34 6.16
C ALA A 14 17.16 -1.01 4.67
N LEU A 15 17.38 -2.04 3.84
CA LEU A 15 17.31 -1.90 2.39
C LEU A 15 15.85 -1.69 2.00
N ALA A 16 15.60 -0.73 1.12
CA ALA A 16 14.26 -0.50 0.57
C ALA A 16 13.83 -1.75 -0.23
N GLN A 17 12.56 -2.15 -0.07
CA GLN A 17 11.96 -3.25 -0.82
C GLN A 17 11.22 -2.68 -2.02
N THR A 18 11.56 -3.10 -3.23
CA THR A 18 10.89 -2.68 -4.47
C THR A 18 10.03 -3.82 -5.02
N LEU A 19 8.80 -3.48 -5.40
CA LEU A 19 7.74 -4.36 -5.88
C LEU A 19 7.40 -3.93 -7.32
N CYS A 20 7.79 -4.70 -8.33
CA CYS A 20 7.57 -4.35 -9.75
C CYS A 20 6.73 -5.39 -10.49
N GLY A 21 6.49 -6.57 -9.91
CA GLY A 21 5.51 -7.52 -10.41
C GLY A 21 4.10 -6.98 -10.24
N GLN A 22 3.19 -7.42 -11.12
CA GLN A 22 1.81 -6.95 -11.20
C GLN A 22 1.08 -6.95 -9.85
N PHE A 23 1.31 -7.97 -9.03
CA PHE A 23 0.73 -8.13 -7.70
C PHE A 23 1.78 -8.38 -6.62
N ASP A 24 3.01 -7.88 -6.84
CA ASP A 24 4.07 -7.98 -5.84
C ASP A 24 3.59 -7.40 -4.50
N TYR A 25 3.91 -8.11 -3.43
CA TYR A 25 3.33 -7.90 -2.12
C TYR A 25 4.40 -7.99 -1.03
N HIS A 26 4.28 -7.15 0.00
CA HIS A 26 5.10 -7.24 1.20
C HIS A 26 4.31 -6.84 2.44
N ALA A 27 4.44 -7.58 3.53
CA ALA A 27 3.77 -7.31 4.79
C ALA A 27 4.73 -7.33 5.99
N SER A 28 4.49 -6.41 6.92
CA SER A 28 5.24 -6.29 8.17
C SER A 28 4.49 -5.37 9.15
N GLY A 29 4.59 -5.62 10.45
CA GLY A 29 4.01 -4.75 11.47
C GLY A 29 2.48 -4.61 11.44
N GLY A 30 1.77 -5.57 10.84
CA GLY A 30 0.32 -5.52 10.63
C GLY A 30 -0.11 -4.56 9.51
N TYR A 31 0.83 -4.14 8.67
CA TYR A 31 0.55 -3.46 7.41
C TYR A 31 1.04 -4.31 6.25
N TYR A 32 0.51 -4.03 5.07
CA TYR A 32 0.98 -4.60 3.83
C TYR A 32 0.98 -3.56 2.72
N VAL A 33 1.81 -3.78 1.70
CA VAL A 33 1.89 -2.97 0.48
C VAL A 33 1.75 -3.90 -0.72
N ASN A 34 0.96 -3.49 -1.70
CA ASN A 34 0.77 -4.23 -2.95
C ASN A 34 0.95 -3.27 -4.14
N ASN A 35 1.69 -3.71 -5.16
CA ASN A 35 1.89 -2.94 -6.39
C ASN A 35 0.60 -2.84 -7.24
N ASN A 36 -0.24 -3.88 -7.21
CA ASN A 36 -1.62 -3.92 -7.70
C ASN A 36 -1.89 -3.24 -9.05
N GLU A 37 -1.25 -3.72 -10.10
CA GLU A 37 -1.48 -3.33 -11.50
C GLU A 37 -2.61 -4.16 -12.15
N TRP A 38 -3.75 -4.24 -11.46
CA TRP A 38 -4.88 -5.09 -11.85
C TRP A 38 -5.46 -4.77 -13.24
N GLY A 39 -5.27 -3.54 -13.72
CA GLY A 39 -5.81 -3.05 -14.99
C GLY A 39 -4.73 -2.79 -16.06
N ALA A 40 -3.51 -3.29 -15.87
CA ALA A 40 -2.37 -3.04 -16.77
C ALA A 40 -2.69 -3.34 -18.24
N ASP A 41 -3.42 -4.43 -18.51
CA ASP A 41 -3.78 -4.88 -19.86
C ASP A 41 -4.65 -3.86 -20.64
N SER A 42 -5.24 -2.88 -19.96
CA SER A 42 -6.02 -1.81 -20.60
C SER A 42 -5.15 -0.69 -21.20
N GLY A 43 -3.82 -0.77 -21.09
CA GLY A 43 -2.89 0.19 -21.66
C GLY A 43 -1.49 -0.36 -21.83
N GLN A 44 -0.51 0.54 -21.84
CA GLN A 44 0.91 0.24 -22.00
C GLN A 44 1.71 1.10 -21.02
N GLY A 45 2.68 0.49 -20.34
CA GLY A 45 3.42 1.16 -19.30
C GLY A 45 4.10 0.20 -18.33
N GLU A 46 4.64 0.77 -17.27
CA GLU A 46 5.30 0.06 -16.18
C GLU A 46 5.05 0.80 -14.86
N GLN A 47 5.07 0.07 -13.75
CA GLN A 47 5.03 0.64 -12.43
C GLN A 47 5.88 -0.17 -11.44
N CYS A 48 6.50 0.53 -10.49
CA CYS A 48 7.20 -0.09 -9.37
C CYS A 48 6.87 0.64 -8.07
N THR A 49 6.48 -0.10 -7.05
CA THR A 49 6.19 0.39 -5.71
C THR A 49 7.37 0.09 -4.77
N THR A 50 7.98 1.12 -4.20
CA THR A 50 9.13 0.99 -3.30
C THR A 50 8.79 1.36 -1.87
N ILE A 51 8.99 0.41 -0.97
CA ILE A 51 8.79 0.55 0.48
C ILE A 51 10.08 1.08 1.10
N ARG A 52 9.97 2.26 1.72
CA ARG A 52 11.07 2.90 2.47
C ARG A 52 11.05 2.51 3.94
N GLU A 53 9.87 2.35 4.51
CA GLU A 53 9.67 1.93 5.90
C GLU A 53 8.33 1.20 6.04
N ILE A 54 8.31 0.10 6.78
CA ILE A 54 7.10 -0.60 7.17
C ILE A 54 7.29 -1.19 8.57
N SER A 55 6.43 -0.80 9.50
CA SER A 55 6.48 -1.24 10.90
C SER A 55 5.10 -1.18 11.55
N SER A 56 5.01 -1.51 12.83
CA SER A 56 3.75 -1.35 13.59
C SER A 56 3.28 0.10 13.69
N ASN A 57 4.16 1.07 13.44
CA ASN A 57 3.85 2.49 13.56
C ASN A 57 3.29 3.10 12.27
N GLY A 58 3.39 2.40 11.13
CA GLY A 58 2.90 2.90 9.84
C GLY A 58 3.74 2.42 8.67
N VAL A 59 3.46 3.02 7.50
CA VAL A 59 4.10 2.68 6.23
C VAL A 59 4.54 3.96 5.53
N LYS A 60 5.74 3.92 4.95
CA LYS A 60 6.25 4.92 4.02
C LYS A 60 6.68 4.24 2.74
N TRP A 61 6.02 4.56 1.64
CA TRP A 61 6.32 4.03 0.32
C TRP A 61 6.09 5.11 -0.74
N TYR A 62 6.56 4.85 -1.94
CA TYR A 62 6.22 5.63 -3.13
C TYR A 62 6.06 4.66 -4.30
N SER A 63 5.31 5.08 -5.32
CA SER A 63 5.19 4.33 -6.57
C SER A 63 5.56 5.24 -7.73
N GLU A 64 6.43 4.73 -8.59
CA GLU A 64 6.82 5.36 -9.85
C GLU A 64 6.13 4.58 -10.97
N TRP A 65 5.49 5.31 -11.89
CA TRP A 65 4.72 4.69 -12.96
C TRP A 65 4.76 5.52 -14.22
N THR A 66 4.62 4.83 -15.35
CA THR A 66 4.28 5.42 -16.65
C THR A 66 3.14 4.61 -17.23
N TRP A 67 2.08 5.28 -17.69
CA TRP A 67 0.93 4.61 -18.30
C TRP A 67 0.41 5.40 -19.48
N SER A 68 -0.03 4.70 -20.51
CA SER A 68 -0.66 5.24 -21.71
C SER A 68 -1.75 4.30 -22.22
N GLY A 69 -2.69 4.82 -23.03
CA GLY A 69 -3.83 4.05 -23.52
C GLY A 69 -4.93 3.80 -22.47
N GLY A 70 -6.12 3.41 -22.93
CA GLY A 70 -7.27 3.15 -22.05
C GLY A 70 -7.59 4.32 -21.13
N GLU A 71 -7.85 5.50 -21.71
CA GLU A 71 -7.97 6.78 -20.99
C GLU A 71 -9.02 6.75 -19.85
N TYR A 72 -10.02 5.88 -19.93
CA TYR A 72 -11.07 5.77 -18.91
C TYR A 72 -10.97 4.47 -18.09
N ASN A 73 -9.84 3.78 -18.18
CA ASN A 73 -9.56 2.55 -17.45
C ASN A 73 -8.45 2.80 -16.43
N VAL A 74 -8.72 2.50 -15.17
CA VAL A 74 -7.70 2.48 -14.12
C VAL A 74 -6.69 1.39 -14.45
N LYS A 75 -5.40 1.71 -14.40
CA LYS A 75 -4.30 0.78 -14.71
C LYS A 75 -3.86 0.02 -13.48
N SER A 76 -3.82 0.70 -12.35
CA SER A 76 -3.30 0.18 -11.10
C SER A 76 -3.95 0.91 -9.93
N TYR A 77 -3.86 0.28 -8.77
CA TYR A 77 -4.16 0.93 -7.50
C TYR A 77 -3.14 0.45 -6.46
N PRO A 78 -1.87 0.92 -6.55
CA PRO A 78 -0.86 0.59 -5.55
C PRO A 78 -1.31 1.15 -4.21
N TYR A 79 -1.26 0.34 -3.16
CA TYR A 79 -1.76 0.74 -1.85
C TYR A 79 -0.92 0.17 -0.71
N SER A 80 -1.06 0.81 0.46
CA SER A 80 -0.77 0.16 1.74
C SER A 80 -2.06 -0.11 2.50
N GLY A 81 -2.25 -1.33 2.97
CA GLY A 81 -3.39 -1.74 3.77
C GLY A 81 -3.03 -2.05 5.22
N ARG A 82 -4.02 -1.97 6.10
CA ARG A 82 -3.92 -2.46 7.48
C ARG A 82 -4.45 -3.89 7.52
N GLU A 83 -3.70 -4.80 8.12
CA GLU A 83 -4.18 -6.16 8.36
C GLU A 83 -5.30 -6.13 9.40
N LEU A 84 -6.49 -6.61 9.01
CA LEU A 84 -7.65 -6.77 9.88
C LEU A 84 -7.88 -8.26 10.11
N THR A 85 -7.33 -8.78 11.20
CA THR A 85 -7.46 -10.20 11.57
C THR A 85 -8.84 -10.54 12.13
N ASP A 86 -9.56 -9.54 12.64
CA ASP A 86 -10.92 -9.65 13.15
C ASP A 86 -11.87 -8.82 12.28
N LYS A 87 -12.73 -9.49 11.52
CA LYS A 87 -13.72 -8.86 10.63
C LYS A 87 -14.98 -8.52 11.43
N LYS A 88 -15.01 -7.30 11.97
CA LYS A 88 -16.12 -6.81 12.81
C LYS A 88 -17.27 -6.28 11.96
N LEU A 89 -18.49 -6.36 12.52
CA LEU A 89 -19.62 -5.60 12.00
C LEU A 89 -19.32 -4.10 12.09
N VAL A 90 -19.67 -3.32 11.06
CA VAL A 90 -19.46 -1.86 11.03
C VAL A 90 -20.08 -1.18 12.26
N SER A 91 -21.24 -1.65 12.72
CA SER A 91 -21.92 -1.12 13.91
C SER A 91 -21.15 -1.33 15.22
N GLN A 92 -20.14 -2.19 15.24
CA GLN A 92 -19.28 -2.47 16.40
C GLN A 92 -17.95 -1.69 16.33
N ILE A 93 -17.71 -0.91 15.27
CA ILE A 93 -16.51 -0.12 15.07
C ILE A 93 -16.75 1.28 15.63
N ASN A 94 -16.09 1.61 16.75
CA ASN A 94 -16.21 2.92 17.38
C ASN A 94 -15.43 4.03 16.65
N GLY A 95 -14.47 3.65 15.80
CA GLY A 95 -13.68 4.59 15.00
C GLY A 95 -12.56 3.91 14.23
N ILE A 96 -12.12 4.56 13.15
CA ILE A 96 -11.02 4.12 12.29
C ILE A 96 -10.00 5.28 12.23
N PRO A 97 -9.20 5.48 13.30
CA PRO A 97 -8.24 6.58 13.33
C PRO A 97 -7.17 6.35 12.27
N ASN A 98 -6.97 7.32 11.39
CA ASN A 98 -5.95 7.29 10.36
C ASN A 98 -5.30 8.67 10.17
N LYS A 99 -4.14 8.66 9.51
CA LYS A 99 -3.48 9.86 9.01
C LYS A 99 -2.71 9.47 7.75
N ALA A 100 -2.86 10.24 6.69
CA ALA A 100 -2.06 10.12 5.48
C ALA A 100 -1.43 11.47 5.14
N GLU A 101 -0.17 11.42 4.73
CA GLU A 101 0.55 12.54 4.14
C GLU A 101 1.13 12.03 2.82
N TRP A 102 0.83 12.73 1.73
CA TRP A 102 1.20 12.29 0.39
C TRP A 102 1.47 13.50 -0.51
N GLY A 103 2.10 13.23 -1.66
CA GLY A 103 2.30 14.22 -2.71
C GLY A 103 2.53 13.54 -4.05
N TYR A 104 2.17 14.22 -5.13
CA TYR A 104 2.42 13.78 -6.50
C TYR A 104 3.51 14.64 -7.14
N LYS A 105 4.27 14.01 -8.05
CA LYS A 105 5.20 14.70 -8.94
C LYS A 105 5.09 14.08 -10.32
N GLY A 106 5.05 14.93 -11.35
CA GLY A 106 4.96 14.53 -12.75
C GLY A 106 4.07 15.49 -13.53
N ASP A 107 4.03 15.28 -14.85
CA ASP A 107 3.26 16.09 -15.78
C ASP A 107 2.06 15.29 -16.31
N GLN A 108 0.96 15.98 -16.66
CA GLN A 108 -0.23 15.38 -17.30
C GLN A 108 -0.85 14.19 -16.55
N ILE A 109 -0.78 14.20 -15.22
CA ILE A 109 -1.28 13.13 -14.35
C ILE A 109 -2.81 13.09 -14.40
N ARG A 110 -3.36 11.91 -14.76
CA ARG A 110 -4.80 11.57 -14.63
C ARG A 110 -4.94 10.45 -13.61
N ALA A 111 -4.97 10.82 -12.33
CA ALA A 111 -5.02 9.90 -11.20
C ALA A 111 -5.81 10.51 -10.03
N ASN A 112 -6.19 9.67 -9.08
CA ASN A 112 -6.66 10.08 -7.76
C ASN A 112 -5.63 9.68 -6.68
N VAL A 113 -5.92 10.09 -5.45
CA VAL A 113 -5.39 9.47 -4.23
C VAL A 113 -6.60 9.24 -3.35
N ALA A 114 -6.81 8.02 -2.88
CA ALA A 114 -8.01 7.68 -2.14
C ALA A 114 -7.73 6.69 -1.00
N TYR A 115 -8.55 6.75 0.04
CA TYR A 115 -8.83 5.57 0.86
C TYR A 115 -9.83 4.67 0.13
N ASP A 116 -9.72 3.37 0.37
CA ASP A 116 -10.63 2.36 -0.17
C ASP A 116 -10.91 1.30 0.89
N LEU A 117 -12.20 1.06 1.13
CA LEU A 117 -12.70 0.16 2.17
C LEU A 117 -13.84 -0.68 1.61
N PHE A 118 -13.75 -2.00 1.80
CA PHE A 118 -14.80 -2.94 1.42
C PHE A 118 -15.50 -3.52 2.65
N THR A 119 -16.81 -3.75 2.52
CA THR A 119 -17.60 -4.51 3.50
C THR A 119 -18.45 -5.56 2.79
N ALA A 120 -18.67 -6.69 3.44
CA ALA A 120 -19.54 -7.76 2.95
C ALA A 120 -20.28 -8.39 4.12
N GLU A 121 -21.47 -8.92 3.86
CA GLU A 121 -22.27 -9.68 4.84
C GLU A 121 -21.58 -11.00 5.20
N ASP A 122 -21.07 -11.74 4.20
CA ASP A 122 -20.29 -12.95 4.43
C ASP A 122 -18.86 -12.58 4.86
N PRO A 123 -18.43 -12.90 6.09
CA PRO A 123 -17.06 -12.65 6.53
C PRO A 123 -16.03 -13.46 5.73
N ASN A 124 -16.43 -14.47 4.97
CA ASN A 124 -15.55 -15.26 4.09
C ASN A 124 -15.54 -14.78 2.63
N HIS A 125 -16.26 -13.70 2.30
CA HIS A 125 -16.24 -13.10 0.97
C HIS A 125 -14.79 -12.76 0.53
N PRO A 126 -14.44 -12.93 -0.76
CA PRO A 126 -13.16 -12.49 -1.30
C PRO A 126 -12.88 -11.02 -0.99
N VAL A 127 -11.64 -10.69 -0.64
CA VAL A 127 -11.26 -9.32 -0.23
C VAL A 127 -10.90 -8.40 -1.39
N SER A 128 -11.09 -8.86 -2.63
CA SER A 128 -10.93 -8.05 -3.85
C SER A 128 -12.13 -7.14 -4.13
N GLY A 129 -13.09 -7.06 -3.20
CA GLY A 129 -14.33 -6.32 -3.30
C GLY A 129 -15.22 -6.56 -2.08
N GLY A 130 -16.50 -6.23 -2.20
CA GLY A 130 -17.52 -6.51 -1.20
C GLY A 130 -18.92 -6.14 -1.69
N ASP A 131 -19.90 -6.23 -0.79
CA ASP A 131 -21.27 -5.74 -1.05
C ASP A 131 -21.31 -4.20 -1.14
N TYR A 132 -20.42 -3.55 -0.38
CA TYR A 132 -20.23 -2.10 -0.42
C TYR A 132 -18.76 -1.75 -0.50
N GLU A 133 -18.48 -0.70 -1.28
CA GLU A 133 -17.18 -0.04 -1.41
C GLU A 133 -17.35 1.41 -0.95
N LEU A 134 -16.45 1.87 -0.08
CA LEU A 134 -16.37 3.26 0.36
C LEU A 134 -15.01 3.81 -0.04
N MET A 135 -15.02 4.76 -0.97
CA MET A 135 -13.83 5.53 -1.30
C MET A 135 -13.89 6.93 -0.69
N ILE A 136 -12.74 7.42 -0.22
CA ILE A 136 -12.57 8.82 0.22
C ILE A 136 -11.43 9.40 -0.59
N TRP A 137 -11.75 10.28 -1.54
CA TRP A 137 -10.81 10.93 -2.44
C TRP A 137 -10.39 12.29 -1.88
#